data_AF-A0A533W7T7-F1
#
_entry.id   AF-A0A533W7T7-F1
#
_cell.length_a   1.000
_cell.length_b   1.000
_cell.length_c   1.000
_cell.angle_alpha   90.00
_cell.angle_beta   90.00
_cell.angle_gamma   90.00
#
_symmetry.space_group_name_H-M   'P 1'
#
loop_
_entity.id
_entity.type
_entity.pdbx_description
1 polymer ?
#
loop_
_entity_poly.entity_id
_entity_poly.type
_entity_poly.pdbx_seq_one_letter_code
_entity_poly.pdbx_strand_id
1 'polypeptide(L)' 'MNGATVRHNRLSLSAVVMLFILGLFTALFVDTIAGMLIIILSVILYLVLVWLTARFGKNLEQGAGAAKSSNLR' A
#
# COMPACT_ATOMS: atom_id res chain seq x y z
N MET A 1 -12.89 -8.81 -15.31
CA MET A 1 -11.63 -9.02 -14.57
C MET A 1 -11.25 -7.86 -13.62
N ASN A 2 -12.17 -6.96 -13.22
CA ASN A 2 -11.85 -5.83 -12.30
C ASN A 2 -12.08 -6.12 -10.80
N GLY A 3 -12.77 -7.21 -10.43
CA GLY A 3 -13.08 -7.52 -9.02
C GLY A 3 -11.91 -8.08 -8.21
N ALA A 4 -10.95 -8.74 -8.87
CA ALA A 4 -9.80 -9.36 -8.21
C ALA A 4 -8.72 -8.34 -7.79
N THR A 5 -8.50 -7.32 -8.63
CA THR A 5 -7.47 -6.28 -8.41
C THR A 5 -7.81 -5.38 -7.20
N VAL A 6 -9.08 -5.01 -7.02
CA VAL A 6 -9.51 -4.19 -5.87
C VAL A 6 -9.36 -4.95 -4.54
N ARG A 7 -9.57 -6.28 -4.56
CA ARG A 7 -9.40 -7.15 -3.39
C ARG A 7 -7.93 -7.27 -2.95
N HIS A 8 -7.01 -7.34 -3.91
CA HIS A 8 -5.56 -7.40 -3.64
C HIS A 8 -5.02 -6.11 -3.02
N ASN A 9 -5.53 -4.95 -3.43
CA ASN A 9 -5.09 -3.66 -2.89
C ASN A 9 -5.50 -3.45 -1.41
N ARG A 10 -6.62 -4.06 -0.98
CA ARG A 10 -7.04 -4.06 0.43
C ARG A 10 -6.25 -5.06 1.28
N LEU A 11 -5.89 -6.20 0.68
CA LEU A 11 -5.08 -7.25 1.32
C LEU A 11 -3.65 -6.76 1.65
N SER A 12 -3.00 -6.04 0.74
CA SER A 12 -1.66 -5.49 0.99
C SER A 12 -1.66 -4.44 2.11
N LEU A 13 -2.64 -3.53 2.10
CA LEU A 13 -2.79 -2.52 3.15
C LEU A 13 -3.06 -3.16 4.52
N SER A 14 -3.98 -4.14 4.59
CA SER A 14 -4.27 -4.84 5.85
C SER A 14 -3.06 -5.61 6.38
N ALA A 15 -2.24 -6.19 5.49
CA ALA A 15 -1.03 -6.92 5.88
C ALA A 15 0.02 -5.97 6.48
N VAL A 16 0.20 -4.78 5.91
CA VAL A 16 1.13 -3.76 6.45
C VAL A 16 0.70 -3.31 7.84
N VAL A 17 -0.60 -3.08 8.05
CA VAL A 17 -1.15 -2.72 9.36
C VAL A 17 -0.96 -3.86 10.37
N MET A 18 -1.20 -5.11 9.96
CA MET A 18 -1.00 -6.27 10.83
C MET A 18 0.47 -6.41 11.26
N LEU A 19 1.41 -6.21 10.33
CA LEU A 19 2.86 -6.21 10.62
C LEU A 19 3.26 -5.08 11.56
N PHE A 20 2.65 -3.91 11.43
CA PHE A 20 2.88 -2.79 12.35
C PHE A 20 2.42 -3.12 13.78
N ILE A 21 1.22 -3.70 13.93
CA ILE A 21 0.69 -4.14 15.23
C ILE A 21 1.58 -5.23 15.83
N LEU A 22 2.05 -6.18 15.02
CA LEU A 22 2.99 -7.21 15.46
C LEU A 22 4.32 -6.60 15.94
N GLY A 23 4.82 -5.58 15.24
CA GLY A 23 6.01 -4.83 15.65
C GLY A 23 5.82 -4.14 17.00
N LEU A 24 4.66 -3.49 17.21
CA LEU A 24 4.31 -2.88 18.51
C LEU A 24 4.23 -3.90 19.63
N PHE A 25 3.57 -5.04 19.39
CA PHE A 25 3.49 -6.11 20.38
C PHE A 25 4.89 -6.64 20.74
N THR A 26 5.73 -6.86 19.73
CA THR A 26 7.11 -7.34 19.92
C THR A 26 7.93 -6.32 20.72
N ALA A 27 7.78 -5.03 20.42
CA ALA A 27 8.50 -3.95 21.10
C ALA A 27 8.15 -3.83 22.58
N LEU A 28 6.89 -4.11 22.94
CA LEU A 28 6.36 -3.95 24.29
C LEU A 28 6.53 -5.20 25.17
N PHE A 29 6.45 -6.40 24.58
CA PHE A 29 6.33 -7.66 25.35
C PHE A 29 7.49 -8.64 25.15
N VAL A 30 8.28 -8.50 24.08
CA VAL A 30 9.32 -9.48 23.73
C VAL A 30 10.71 -8.85 23.77
N ASP A 31 10.96 -7.92 22.85
CA ASP A 31 12.25 -7.25 22.70
C ASP A 31 12.05 -5.91 21.98
N THR A 32 12.41 -4.82 22.67
CA THR A 32 12.22 -3.45 22.18
C THR A 32 13.00 -3.18 20.90
N ILE A 33 14.23 -3.71 20.78
CA ILE A 33 15.08 -3.47 19.60
C ILE A 33 14.51 -4.19 18.39
N ALA A 34 14.16 -5.47 18.54
CA ALA A 34 13.57 -6.26 17.46
C ALA A 34 12.21 -5.66 17.02
N GLY A 35 11.38 -5.24 17.97
CA GLY A 35 10.10 -4.59 17.66
C GLY A 35 10.26 -3.27 16.91
N MET A 36 11.22 -2.43 17.30
CA MET A 36 11.52 -1.18 16.60
C MET A 36 12.00 -1.42 15.16
N LEU A 37 12.81 -2.46 14.91
CA LEU A 37 13.22 -2.84 13.55
C LEU A 37 12.02 -3.25 12.68
N ILE A 38 11.08 -4.03 13.22
CA ILE A 38 9.85 -4.43 12.53
C ILE A 38 8.98 -3.21 12.20
N ILE A 39 8.83 -2.29 13.15
CA ILE A 39 8.07 -1.04 12.96
C ILE A 39 8.69 -0.21 11.83
N ILE A 40 10.01 0.01 11.85
CA ILE A 40 10.72 0.76 10.81
C ILE A 40 10.52 0.10 9.44
N LEU A 41 10.68 -1.23 9.37
CA LEU A 41 10.47 -1.99 8.13
C LEU A 41 9.05 -1.82 7.60
N SER A 42 8.04 -1.86 8.46
CA SER A 42 6.62 -1.66 8.08
C SER A 42 6.39 -0.26 7.50
N VAL A 43 6.98 0.78 8.09
CA VAL A 43 6.90 2.16 7.57
C VAL A 43 7.53 2.28 6.19
N ILE A 44 8.71 1.68 5.97
CA ILE A 44 9.36 1.66 4.65
C ILE A 44 8.44 0.97 3.63
N LEU A 45 7.87 -0.17 3.98
CA LEU A 45 6.96 -0.92 3.11
C LEU A 45 5.73 -0.09 2.74
N TYR A 46 5.17 0.64 3.70
CA TYR A 46 4.05 1.56 3.47
C TYR A 46 4.42 2.68 2.48
N LEU A 47 5.58 3.31 2.65
CA LEU A 47 6.05 4.36 1.74
C LEU A 47 6.23 3.83 0.31
N VAL A 48 6.76 2.61 0.15
CA VAL A 48 6.88 1.96 -1.17
C VAL A 48 5.50 1.71 -1.77
N LEU A 49 4.54 1.23 -0.99
CA LEU A 49 3.16 1.03 -1.43
C LEU A 49 2.49 2.35 -1.88
N VAL A 50 2.66 3.42 -1.10
CA VAL A 50 2.16 4.75 -1.45
C VAL A 50 2.81 5.26 -2.73
N TRP A 51 4.13 5.11 -2.87
CA TRP A 51 4.87 5.53 -4.05
C TRP A 51 4.44 4.76 -5.30
N LEU A 52 4.29 3.44 -5.21
CA LEU A 52 3.76 2.61 -6.29
C LEU A 52 2.32 3.04 -6.64
N THR A 53 1.47 3.25 -5.64
CA THR A 53 0.08 3.70 -5.84
C THR A 53 0.03 5.05 -6.55
N ALA A 54 0.87 6.02 -6.16
CA ALA A 54 0.98 7.31 -6.82
C ALA A 54 1.51 7.19 -8.26
N ARG A 55 2.50 6.32 -8.50
CA ARG A 55 3.05 6.07 -9.83
C ARG A 55 2.04 5.40 -10.75
N PHE A 56 1.29 4.40 -10.29
CA PHE A 56 0.27 3.72 -11.08
C PHE A 56 -1.00 4.57 -11.24
N GLY A 57 -1.37 5.36 -10.24
CA GLY A 57 -2.49 6.32 -10.33
C GLY A 57 -2.32 7.32 -11.46
N LYS A 58 -1.12 7.89 -11.63
CA LYS A 58 -0.80 8.80 -12.74
C LYS A 58 -0.89 8.12 -14.12
N ASN A 59 -0.56 6.83 -14.22
CA ASN A 59 -0.69 6.08 -15.48
C ASN A 59 -2.15 5.71 -15.80
N LEU A 60 -3.02 5.55 -14.78
CA LEU A 60 -4.45 5.32 -14.97
C LEU A 60 -5.19 6.62 -15.39
N GLU A 61 -4.78 7.79 -14.88
CA GLU A 61 -5.34 9.09 -15.30
C GLU A 61 -5.04 9.44 -16.77
N GLN A 62 -3.83 9.15 -17.28
CA GLN A 62 -3.50 9.36 -18.69
C GLN A 62 -4.33 8.47 -19.64
N GLY A 63 -4.63 7.23 -19.25
CA GLY A 63 -5.51 6.34 -20.01
C GLY A 63 -6.99 6.75 -19.96
N ALA A 64 -7.47 7.25 -18.83
CA ALA A 64 -8.84 7.72 -18.65
C ALA A 64 -9.10 9.08 -19.33
N GLY A 65 -8.10 9.97 -19.40
CA GLY A 65 -8.16 11.25 -20.10
C GLY A 65 -8.30 11.11 -21.62
N ALA A 66 -7.64 10.11 -22.22
CA ALA A 66 -7.74 9.82 -23.65
C ALA A 66 -9.10 9.22 -24.06
N ALA A 67 -9.73 8.41 -23.19
CA ALA A 67 -11.06 7.85 -23.43
C ALA A 67 -12.20 8.89 -23.32
N LYS A 68 -11.98 9.96 -22.53
CA LYS A 68 -12.97 11.03 -22.36
C LYS A 68 -12.97 12.02 -23.54
N SER A 69 -11.84 12.24 -24.21
CA SER A 69 -11.77 13.16 -25.37
C SER A 69 -12.32 12.57 -26.67
N SER A 70 -12.49 11.23 -26.77
CA SER A 70 -13.10 10.61 -27.95
C SER A 70 -14.64 10.57 -27.91
N ASN A 71 -15.25 10.78 -26.73
CA ASN A 71 -16.70 10.81 -26.54
C ASN A 71 -17.30 12.23 -26.56
N LEU A 72 -16.47 13.25 -26.82
CA LEU A 72 -16.88 14.65 -26.97
C LEU A 72 -16.76 15.13 -28.43
N ARG A 73 -16.70 14.19 -29.39
CA ARG A 73 -16.79 14.45 -30.83
C ARG A 73 -18.20 14.19 -31.33
#